data_AF-A0A382NJ97-F1
#
_entry.id   AF-A0A382NJ97-F1
#
_cell.length_a   1.000
_cell.length_b   1.000
_cell.length_c   1.000
_cell.angle_alpha   90.00
_cell.angle_beta   90.00
_cell.angle_gamma   90.00
#
_symmetry.space_group_name_H-M   'P 1'
#
loop_
_entity.id
_entity.type
_entity.pdbx_description
1 polymer ?
#
loop_
_entity_poly.entity_id
_entity_poly.type
_entity_poly.pdbx_seq_one_letter_code
_entity_poly.pdbx_strand_id
1 'polypeptide(L)'
;VKKYLFAALGAVAAFGIFLSVTNEPMANGQVRVDQPAVDFTLTDTKGNQVSLSDYKGKYVVMEWINYDCPFVGKHYESGNMQALQKIYRNKGVV
;
A
#
# COMPACT_ATOMS: atom_id res chain seq x y z
N VAL A 1 -66.04 -15.60 -23.68
CA VAL A 1 -65.59 -14.19 -23.64
C VAL A 1 -64.63 -13.99 -22.46
N LYS A 2 -63.32 -13.94 -22.76
CA LYS A 2 -62.16 -13.42 -21.98
C LYS A 2 -60.91 -13.93 -22.74
N LYS A 3 -60.65 -13.37 -23.92
CA LYS A 3 -59.61 -12.36 -24.21
C LYS A 3 -58.21 -12.83 -23.79
N TYR A 4 -57.49 -13.33 -24.80
CA TYR A 4 -56.06 -13.24 -25.07
C TYR A 4 -55.16 -12.67 -23.97
N LEU A 5 -54.08 -13.39 -23.61
CA LEU A 5 -52.74 -12.82 -23.65
C LEU A 5 -51.65 -13.90 -23.70
N PHE A 6 -51.04 -14.02 -24.89
CA PHE A 6 -49.65 -14.34 -25.24
C PHE A 6 -48.77 -15.01 -24.16
N ALA A 7 -48.30 -16.26 -24.33
CA ALA A 7 -47.13 -16.64 -25.16
C ALA A 7 -45.86 -15.83 -24.85
N ALA A 8 -44.90 -16.43 -24.15
CA ALA A 8 -43.47 -16.28 -24.42
C ALA A 8 -42.64 -17.24 -23.55
N LEU A 9 -41.89 -18.12 -24.20
CA LEU A 9 -40.66 -18.71 -23.67
C LEU A 9 -39.75 -17.58 -23.16
N GLY A 10 -39.14 -17.75 -21.99
CA GLY A 10 -38.22 -16.76 -21.44
C GLY A 10 -37.22 -17.38 -20.48
N ALA A 11 -36.16 -17.97 -21.07
CA ALA A 11 -34.81 -18.15 -20.56
C ALA A 11 -34.56 -18.37 -19.05
N VAL A 12 -33.94 -19.51 -18.77
CA VAL A 12 -33.16 -19.81 -17.56
C VAL A 12 -32.16 -18.68 -17.32
N ALA A 13 -32.44 -17.77 -16.38
CA ALA A 13 -31.45 -16.84 -15.85
C ALA A 13 -30.67 -17.56 -14.74
N ALA A 14 -29.70 -18.38 -15.15
CA ALA A 14 -28.69 -18.89 -14.24
C ALA A 14 -28.00 -17.68 -13.59
N PHE A 15 -28.16 -17.56 -12.27
CA PHE A 15 -27.46 -16.59 -11.43
C PHE A 15 -25.98 -16.95 -11.42
N GLY A 16 -25.27 -16.53 -12.46
CA GLY A 16 -23.82 -16.63 -12.55
C GLY A 16 -23.20 -15.66 -11.56
N ILE A 17 -22.97 -16.12 -10.33
CA ILE A 17 -21.98 -15.52 -9.44
C ILE A 17 -20.63 -15.75 -10.12
N PHE A 18 -20.23 -14.83 -10.99
CA PHE A 18 -18.84 -14.68 -11.38
C PHE A 18 -18.12 -14.12 -10.15
N LEU A 19 -17.68 -15.01 -9.27
CA LEU A 19 -16.60 -14.72 -8.33
C LEU A 19 -15.35 -14.48 -9.19
N SER A 20 -15.14 -13.22 -9.58
CA SER A 20 -13.84 -12.75 -10.03
C SER A 20 -12.89 -12.90 -8.84
N VAL A 21 -12.32 -14.09 -8.67
CA VAL A 21 -11.08 -14.26 -7.92
C VAL A 21 -10.04 -13.46 -8.69
N THR A 22 -9.89 -12.19 -8.35
CA THR A 22 -8.72 -11.42 -8.77
C THR A 22 -7.55 -12.08 -8.05
N ASN A 23 -6.76 -12.84 -8.81
CA ASN A 23 -5.41 -13.19 -8.39
C ASN A 23 -4.63 -11.89 -8.37
N GLU A 24 -4.73 -11.14 -7.26
CA GLU A 24 -3.75 -10.10 -6.98
C GLU A 24 -2.41 -10.83 -6.88
N PRO A 25 -1.44 -10.54 -7.75
CA PRO A 25 -0.12 -11.07 -7.57
C PRO A 25 0.34 -10.53 -6.22
N MET A 26 0.39 -11.39 -5.20
CA MET A 26 1.16 -11.09 -4.01
C MET A 26 2.58 -10.92 -4.52
N ALA A 27 2.97 -9.67 -4.77
CA ALA A 27 4.29 -9.32 -5.19
C ALA A 27 5.20 -9.78 -4.05
N ASN A 28 5.80 -10.96 -4.25
CA ASN A 28 6.89 -11.45 -3.42
C ASN A 28 8.14 -10.66 -3.85
N GLY A 29 8.04 -9.33 -3.70
CA GLY A 29 8.89 -8.36 -4.33
C GLY A 29 10.15 -8.19 -3.50
N GLN A 30 11.21 -8.89 -3.88
CA GLN A 30 12.54 -8.47 -3.46
C GLN A 30 12.75 -7.02 -3.91
N VAL A 31 13.07 -6.14 -2.97
CA VAL A 31 13.44 -4.76 -3.27
C VAL A 31 14.71 -4.80 -4.11
N ARG A 32 14.64 -4.23 -5.32
CA ARG A 32 15.76 -4.18 -6.28
C ARG A 32 16.02 -2.73 -6.66
N VAL A 33 17.30 -2.38 -6.75
CA VAL A 33 17.72 -1.09 -7.29
C VAL A 33 17.29 -1.00 -8.76
N ASP A 34 17.01 0.22 -9.23
CA ASP A 34 16.55 0.54 -10.59
C ASP A 34 15.19 -0.09 -10.98
N GLN A 35 14.44 -0.61 -10.00
CA GLN A 35 13.05 -1.01 -10.17
C GLN A 35 12.13 -0.03 -9.44
N PRO A 36 10.87 0.15 -9.90
CA PRO A 36 9.88 0.86 -9.12
C PRO A 36 9.77 0.25 -7.71
N ALA A 37 9.75 1.10 -6.68
CA ALA A 37 9.50 0.64 -5.33
C ALA A 37 8.11 0.00 -5.25
N VAL A 38 8.02 -1.15 -4.57
CA VAL A 38 6.74 -1.84 -4.34
C VAL A 38 5.87 -0.93 -3.49
N ASP A 39 4.65 -0.65 -3.96
CA ASP A 39 3.70 0.15 -3.20
C ASP A 39 3.20 -0.63 -1.99
N PHE A 40 2.94 0.08 -0.90
CA PHE A 40 2.38 -0.48 0.32
C PHE A 40 1.59 0.61 1.05
N THR A 41 0.68 0.17 1.91
CA THR A 41 -0.07 1.06 2.80
C THR A 41 0.14 0.61 4.23
N LEU A 42 0.53 1.53 5.10
CA LEU A 42 0.75 1.31 6.53
C LEU A 42 -0.05 2.31 7.36
N THR A 43 -0.31 1.96 8.61
CA THR A 43 -0.85 2.89 9.60
C THR A 43 0.29 3.67 10.25
N ASP A 44 0.22 5.00 10.24
CA ASP A 44 1.21 5.85 10.90
C ASP A 44 1.04 5.89 12.43
N THR A 45 1.94 6.60 13.11
CA THR A 45 1.92 6.77 14.58
C THR A 45 0.71 7.54 15.12
N LYS A 46 -0.10 8.15 14.24
CA LYS A 46 -1.33 8.88 14.57
C LYS A 46 -2.59 8.11 14.17
N GLY A 47 -2.47 6.91 13.60
CA GLY A 47 -3.60 6.10 13.17
C GLY A 47 -4.08 6.39 11.73
N ASN A 48 -3.38 7.21 10.95
CA ASN A 48 -3.75 7.47 9.56
C ASN A 48 -3.20 6.38 8.64
N GLN A 49 -3.96 6.03 7.61
CA GLN A 49 -3.44 5.22 6.51
C GLN A 49 -2.54 6.09 5.62
N VAL A 50 -1.36 5.58 5.33
CA VAL A 50 -0.35 6.24 4.50
C VAL A 50 0.16 5.24 3.47
N SER A 51 0.10 5.61 2.19
CA SER A 51 0.63 4.81 1.08
C SER A 51 1.96 5.36 0.59
N LEU A 52 2.86 4.50 0.10
CA LEU A 52 4.10 4.97 -0.54
C LEU A 52 3.78 5.85 -1.76
N SER A 53 2.71 5.51 -2.50
CA SER A 53 2.22 6.29 -3.63
C SER A 53 1.76 7.71 -3.29
N ASP A 54 1.46 8.03 -2.03
CA ASP A 54 1.14 9.41 -1.59
C ASP A 54 2.34 10.36 -1.71
N TYR A 55 3.56 9.80 -1.76
CA TYR A 55 4.81 10.57 -1.81
C TYR A 55 5.47 10.59 -3.20
N LYS A 56 4.72 10.26 -4.27
CA LYS A 56 5.23 10.33 -5.65
C LYS A 56 5.87 11.68 -5.94
N GLY A 57 7.02 11.65 -6.62
CA GLY A 57 7.81 12.84 -6.96
C GLY A 57 8.69 13.35 -5.81
N LYS A 58 8.70 12.69 -4.66
CA LYS A 58 9.64 12.97 -3.56
C LYS A 58 10.63 11.83 -3.40
N TYR A 59 11.79 12.16 -2.83
CA TYR A 59 12.66 11.15 -2.25
C TYR A 59 12.08 10.72 -0.91
N VAL A 60 11.89 9.41 -0.74
CA VAL A 60 11.38 8.77 0.49
C VAL A 60 12.48 7.89 1.06
N VAL A 61 12.83 8.09 2.33
CA VAL A 61 13.80 7.24 3.03
C VAL A 61 13.05 6.41 4.06
N MET A 62 12.97 5.10 3.83
CA MET A 62 12.37 4.17 4.78
C MET A 62 13.41 3.70 5.80
N GLU A 63 13.16 3.94 7.08
CA GLU A 63 14.02 3.48 8.17
C GLU A 63 13.40 2.27 8.87
N TRP A 64 14.15 1.18 8.93
CA TRP A 64 13.78 -0.02 9.68
C TRP A 64 14.52 -0.02 11.00
N ILE A 65 13.78 0.11 12.10
CA ILE A 65 14.39 0.28 13.43
C ILE A 65 13.86 -0.73 14.42
N ASN A 66 14.71 -1.05 15.38
CA ASN A 66 14.36 -1.77 16.59
C ASN A 66 15.04 -1.06 17.76
N TYR A 67 14.26 -0.40 18.61
CA TYR A 67 14.80 0.40 19.72
C TYR A 67 15.52 -0.46 20.77
N ASP A 68 15.25 -1.76 20.85
CA ASP A 68 15.96 -2.68 21.77
C ASP A 68 17.34 -3.10 21.23
N CYS A 69 17.65 -2.79 19.96
CA CYS A 69 18.94 -3.09 19.37
C CYS A 69 19.99 -2.04 19.81
N PRO A 70 21.10 -2.45 20.45
CA PRO A 70 22.10 -1.49 20.95
C PRO A 70 22.76 -0.66 19.83
N PHE A 71 22.78 -1.17 18.60
CA PHE A 71 23.28 -0.42 17.44
C PHE A 71 22.34 0.73 17.06
N VAL A 72 21.02 0.49 17.09
CA VAL A 72 20.02 1.54 16.85
C VAL A 72 20.06 2.54 17.99
N GLY A 73 20.03 2.06 19.25
CA GLY A 73 20.11 2.89 20.45
C GLY A 73 21.27 3.88 20.39
N LYS A 74 22.48 3.40 20.07
CA LYS A 74 23.67 4.26 19.90
C LYS A 74 23.45 5.44 18.95
N HIS A 75 22.80 5.24 17.80
CA HIS A 75 22.59 6.30 16.81
C HIS A 75 21.47 7.27 17.19
N TYR A 76 20.43 6.78 17.87
CA TYR A 76 19.32 7.61 18.34
C TYR A 76 19.66 8.41 19.60
N GLU A 77 20.39 7.82 20.56
CA GLU A 77 20.80 8.49 21.80
C GLU A 77 21.86 9.58 21.57
N SER A 78 22.77 9.35 20.61
CA SER A 78 23.79 10.34 20.24
C SER A 78 23.26 11.50 19.39
N GLY A 79 21.99 11.46 18.95
CA GLY A 79 21.39 12.48 18.09
C GLY A 79 21.77 12.38 16.61
N ASN A 80 22.50 11.32 16.20
CA ASN A 80 22.97 11.17 14.82
C ASN A 80 21.80 11.01 13.83
N MET A 81 20.83 10.17 14.14
CA MET A 81 19.66 9.97 13.26
C MET A 81 18.85 11.26 13.13
N GLN A 82 18.63 11.97 14.24
CA GLN A 82 17.87 13.21 14.29
C GLN A 82 18.56 14.32 13.50
N ALA A 83 19.90 14.39 13.57
CA ALA A 83 20.68 15.32 12.76
C ALA A 83 20.51 15.02 11.25
N LEU A 84 20.62 13.75 10.83
CA LEU A 84 20.42 13.35 9.43
C LEU A 84 18.99 13.65 8.96
N GLN A 85 17.98 13.26 9.73
CA GLN A 85 16.58 13.52 9.43
C GLN A 85 16.35 15.03 9.24
N LYS A 86 16.89 15.89 10.12
CA LYS A 86 16.79 17.35 9.97
C LYS A 86 17.43 17.87 8.68
N ILE A 87 18.63 17.39 8.33
CA ILE A 87 19.34 17.79 7.11
C ILE A 87 18.53 17.45 5.87
N TYR A 88 18.01 16.23 5.77
CA TYR A 88 17.31 15.77 4.58
C TYR A 88 15.87 16.28 4.50
N ARG A 89 15.19 16.48 5.64
CA ARG A 89 13.91 17.17 5.71
C ARG A 89 13.98 18.57 5.10
N ASN A 90 15.06 19.31 5.38
CA ASN A 90 15.31 20.64 4.80
C ASN A 90 15.57 20.60 3.28
N LYS A 91 15.87 19.42 2.72
CA LYS A 91 16.03 19.18 1.27
C LYS A 91 14.77 18.61 0.63
N GLY A 92 13.66 18.54 1.35
CA GLY A 92 12.38 18.02 0.84
C GLY A 92 12.30 16.50 0.78
N VAL A 93 13.27 15.77 1.36
CA VAL A 93 13.18 14.33 1.57
C VAL A 93 12.21 14.05 2.71
N VAL A 94 11.44 12.98 2.58
CA VAL A 94 10.46 12.52 3.58
C VAL A 94 10.87 11.17 4.17
#